data_AF-A0A524BL45-F1
#
_entry.id   AF-A0A524BL45-F1
#
_cell.length_a   1.000
_cell.length_b   1.000
_cell.length_c   1.000
_cell.angle_alpha   90.00
_cell.angle_beta   90.00
_cell.angle_gamma   90.00
#
_symmetry.space_group_name_H-M   'P 1'
#
loop_
_entity.id
_entity.type
_entity.pdbx_description
1 polymer ?
#
loop_
_entity_poly.entity_id
_entity_poly.type
_entity_poly.pdbx_seq_one_letter_code
_entity_poly.pdbx_strand_id
1 'polypeptide(L)'
;MTSAAARASARPLNVKRLVLGIVVAVVVNLIVYAVGSAAGATWIANGQAVGWFMVPIATVVAMAIGGVITWLLARRWDKATITMAWVGIVFAVISVPGPLLGSTDTPTRWALAAMHITTGIIWFVAVLPSRSSKVG
;
A
#
# COMPACT_ATOMS: atom_id res chain seq x y z
N MET A 1 -35.77 10.54 -19.24
CA MET A 1 -34.42 10.09 -19.70
C MET A 1 -33.41 11.00 -19.01
N THR A 2 -32.69 10.60 -17.95
CA THR A 2 -31.23 10.31 -18.01
C THR A 2 -30.69 9.63 -16.73
N SER A 3 -31.44 8.74 -16.07
CA SER A 3 -30.92 7.97 -14.90
C SER A 3 -29.99 6.80 -15.29
N ALA A 4 -29.94 6.43 -16.58
CA ALA A 4 -29.13 5.31 -17.07
C ALA A 4 -27.69 5.69 -17.44
N ALA A 5 -27.44 6.95 -17.85
CA ALA A 5 -26.10 7.41 -18.26
C ALA A 5 -25.19 7.80 -17.08
N ALA A 6 -25.76 8.08 -15.91
CA ALA A 6 -25.03 8.45 -14.69
C ALA A 6 -24.52 7.25 -13.87
N ARG A 7 -24.94 6.01 -14.21
CA ARG A 7 -24.31 4.76 -13.73
C ARG A 7 -23.03 4.50 -14.51
N ALA A 8 -22.14 5.48 -14.56
CA ALA A 8 -20.82 5.38 -15.18
C ALA A 8 -19.96 4.43 -14.33
N SER A 9 -20.20 3.13 -14.51
CA SER A 9 -19.30 2.02 -14.18
C SER A 9 -18.54 2.17 -12.86
N ALA A 10 -19.20 1.85 -11.74
CA ALA A 10 -18.49 1.44 -10.54
C ALA A 10 -17.66 0.19 -10.89
N ARG A 11 -16.41 0.38 -11.32
CA ARG A 11 -15.54 -0.76 -11.61
C ARG A 11 -15.18 -1.39 -10.26
N PRO A 12 -15.56 -2.66 -10.03
CA PRO A 12 -15.20 -3.33 -8.80
C PRO A 12 -13.67 -3.39 -8.69
N LEU A 13 -13.19 -3.47 -7.45
CA LEU A 13 -11.77 -3.68 -7.14
C LEU A 13 -11.22 -4.83 -7.99
N ASN A 14 -10.16 -4.56 -8.75
CA ASN A 14 -9.52 -5.60 -9.55
C ASN A 14 -8.60 -6.44 -8.66
N VAL A 15 -9.10 -7.60 -8.22
CA VAL A 15 -8.39 -8.51 -7.31
C VAL A 15 -7.05 -8.96 -7.89
N LYS A 16 -6.95 -9.23 -9.20
CA LYS A 16 -5.68 -9.62 -9.83
C LYS A 16 -4.62 -8.52 -9.72
N ARG A 17 -5.01 -7.26 -9.96
CA ARG A 17 -4.11 -6.11 -9.80
C ARG A 17 -3.72 -5.89 -8.33
N LEU A 18 -4.64 -6.09 -7.39
CA LEU A 18 -4.34 -6.02 -5.96
C LEU A 18 -3.33 -7.10 -5.56
N VAL A 19 -3.57 -8.36 -5.92
CA VAL A 19 -2.66 -9.47 -5.61
C VAL A 19 -1.28 -9.24 -6.21
N LEU A 20 -1.20 -8.82 -7.48
CA LEU A 20 0.07 -8.47 -8.10
C LEU A 20 0.74 -7.30 -7.36
N GLY A 21 -0.01 -6.28 -6.98
CA GLY A 21 0.48 -5.16 -6.18
C GLY A 21 1.06 -5.61 -4.84
N ILE A 22 0.40 -6.55 -4.14
CA ILE A 22 0.91 -7.13 -2.89
C ILE A 22 2.25 -7.82 -3.12
N VAL A 23 2.36 -8.66 -4.16
CA VAL A 23 3.61 -9.36 -4.49
C VAL A 23 4.73 -8.37 -4.79
N VAL A 24 4.45 -7.34 -5.61
CA VAL A 24 5.43 -6.29 -5.93
C VAL A 24 5.85 -5.52 -4.67
N ALA A 25 4.90 -5.14 -3.81
CA ALA A 25 5.20 -4.43 -2.57
C ALA A 25 6.08 -5.26 -1.63
N VAL A 26 5.79 -6.56 -1.48
CA VAL A 26 6.61 -7.48 -0.69
C VAL A 26 8.04 -7.52 -1.22
N VAL A 27 8.21 -7.72 -2.54
CA VAL A 27 9.54 -7.79 -3.15
C VAL A 27 10.31 -6.48 -2.95
N VAL A 28 9.69 -5.33 -3.23
CA VAL A 28 10.37 -4.03 -3.09
C VAL A 28 10.71 -3.75 -1.62
N ASN A 29 9.81 -4.02 -0.68
CA ASN A 29 10.08 -3.82 0.74
C ASN A 29 11.20 -4.75 1.25
N LEU A 30 11.29 -5.99 0.75
CA LEU A 30 12.41 -6.88 1.07
C LEU A 30 13.74 -6.37 0.50
N ILE A 31 13.73 -5.76 -0.69
CA ILE A 31 14.92 -5.09 -1.24
C ILE A 31 15.32 -3.92 -0.35
N VAL A 32 14.37 -3.09 0.11
CA VAL A 32 14.64 -2.00 1.06
C VAL A 32 15.22 -2.54 2.37
N TYR A 33 14.72 -3.67 2.87
CA TYR A 33 15.27 -4.33 4.05
C TYR A 33 16.71 -4.81 3.83
N ALA A 34 17.00 -5.42 2.69
CA ALA A 34 18.36 -5.86 2.35
C ALA A 34 19.32 -4.66 2.25
N VAL A 35 18.91 -3.57 1.59
CA VAL A 35 19.70 -2.33 1.48
C VAL A 35 19.93 -1.69 2.85
N GLY A 36 18.90 -1.59 3.68
CA GLY A 36 19.04 -1.08 5.04
C GLY A 36 20.01 -1.91 5.88
N SER A 37 19.93 -3.25 5.75
CA SER A 37 20.87 -4.17 6.43
C SER A 37 22.31 -3.95 5.98
N ALA A 38 22.53 -3.81 4.67
CA ALA A 38 23.85 -3.50 4.12
C ALA A 38 24.37 -2.11 4.55
N ALA A 39 23.47 -1.17 4.84
CA ALA A 39 23.78 0.17 5.35
C ALA A 39 23.95 0.21 6.89
N GLY A 40 23.91 -0.94 7.58
CA GLY A 40 24.11 -1.03 9.02
C GLY A 40 22.87 -0.75 9.87
N ALA A 41 21.66 -0.91 9.31
CA ALA A 41 20.42 -0.83 10.08
C ALA A 41 20.41 -1.85 11.22
N THR A 42 20.12 -1.39 12.43
CA THR A 42 19.97 -2.27 13.60
C THR A 42 18.66 -3.04 13.59
N TRP A 43 17.68 -2.55 12.83
CA TRP A 43 16.30 -3.06 12.80
C TRP A 43 15.63 -3.09 14.17
N ILE A 44 16.05 -2.20 15.08
CA ILE A 44 15.35 -1.98 16.35
C ILE A 44 14.43 -0.77 16.18
N ALA A 45 13.13 -1.00 16.33
CA ALA A 45 12.10 0.03 16.31
C ALA A 45 11.14 -0.17 17.49
N ASN A 46 10.91 0.90 18.26
CA ASN A 46 10.08 0.92 19.47
C ASN A 46 10.49 -0.16 20.49
N GLY A 47 11.79 -0.41 20.63
CA GLY A 47 12.33 -1.45 21.52
C GLY A 47 12.11 -2.88 21.03
N GLN A 48 11.62 -3.09 19.80
CA GLN A 48 11.39 -4.41 19.22
C GLN A 48 12.30 -4.64 18.01
N ALA A 49 12.80 -5.87 17.89
CA ALA A 49 13.56 -6.30 16.73
C ALA A 49 12.61 -6.57 15.55
N VAL A 50 12.90 -5.96 14.40
CA VAL A 50 12.18 -6.13 13.15
C VAL A 50 12.91 -7.17 12.28
N GLY A 51 12.41 -8.40 12.32
CA GLY A 51 12.93 -9.47 11.47
C GLY A 51 12.52 -9.32 10.01
N TRP A 52 13.33 -9.83 9.09
CA TRP A 52 13.04 -9.80 7.64
C TRP A 52 11.67 -10.40 7.29
N PHE A 53 11.23 -11.43 8.02
CA PHE A 53 9.95 -12.11 7.81
C PHE A 53 8.75 -11.28 8.25
N MET A 54 8.94 -10.27 9.11
CA MET A 54 7.87 -9.36 9.52
C MET A 54 7.48 -8.42 8.38
N VAL A 55 8.41 -8.08 7.48
CA VAL A 55 8.18 -7.22 6.32
C VAL A 55 7.10 -7.77 5.38
N PRO A 56 7.17 -9.03 4.87
CA PRO A 56 6.12 -9.58 4.03
C PRO A 56 4.79 -9.71 4.79
N ILE A 57 4.81 -10.12 6.06
CA ILE A 57 3.60 -10.26 6.87
C ILE A 57 2.89 -8.92 7.01
N ALA A 58 3.60 -7.87 7.45
CA ALA A 58 3.03 -6.54 7.64
C ALA A 58 2.51 -5.95 6.32
N THR A 59 3.27 -6.12 5.23
CA THR A 59 2.87 -5.63 3.90
C THR A 59 1.59 -6.30 3.42
N VAL A 60 1.53 -7.65 3.49
CA VAL A 60 0.36 -8.43 3.07
C VAL A 60 -0.85 -8.09 3.92
N VAL A 61 -0.70 -8.06 5.24
CA VAL A 61 -1.81 -7.76 6.17
C VAL A 61 -2.36 -6.36 5.92
N ALA A 62 -1.52 -5.34 5.84
CA ALA A 62 -1.96 -3.96 5.61
C ALA A 62 -2.72 -3.82 4.29
N MET A 63 -2.16 -4.35 3.19
CA MET A 63 -2.81 -4.27 1.87
C MET A 63 -4.06 -5.15 1.77
N ALA A 64 -4.10 -6.31 2.41
CA ALA A 64 -5.27 -7.18 2.44
C ALA A 64 -6.42 -6.52 3.21
N ILE A 65 -6.16 -5.95 4.39
CA ILE A 65 -7.16 -5.21 5.17
C ILE A 65 -7.69 -4.03 4.34
N GLY A 66 -6.80 -3.21 3.77
CA GLY A 66 -7.20 -2.12 2.88
C GLY A 66 -8.04 -2.60 1.71
N GLY A 67 -7.67 -3.73 1.11
CA GLY A 67 -8.38 -4.36 -0.01
C GLY A 67 -9.79 -4.81 0.37
N VAL A 68 -9.95 -5.48 1.51
CA VAL A 68 -11.26 -5.91 2.04
C VAL A 68 -12.14 -4.70 2.32
N ILE A 69 -11.62 -3.67 2.99
CA ILE A 69 -12.36 -2.43 3.27
C ILE A 69 -12.79 -1.78 1.95
N THR A 70 -11.88 -1.64 1.00
CA THR A 70 -12.17 -1.04 -0.32
C THR A 70 -13.24 -1.82 -1.07
N TRP A 71 -13.18 -3.15 -1.03
CA TRP A 71 -14.17 -4.02 -1.66
C TRP A 71 -15.56 -3.87 -1.03
N LEU A 72 -15.65 -3.79 0.31
CA LEU A 72 -16.91 -3.56 1.01
C LEU A 72 -17.51 -2.19 0.66
N LEU A 73 -16.68 -1.15 0.58
CA LEU A 73 -17.13 0.21 0.24
C LEU A 73 -17.52 0.36 -1.23
N ALA A 74 -16.80 -0.30 -2.15
CA ALA A 74 -17.09 -0.28 -3.58
C ALA A 74 -18.44 -0.93 -3.93
N ARG A 75 -19.00 -1.77 -3.04
CA ARG A 75 -20.36 -2.30 -3.18
C ARG A 75 -21.45 -1.26 -2.91
N ARG A 76 -21.13 -0.19 -2.18
CA ARG A 76 -22.10 0.84 -1.76
C ARG A 76 -21.92 2.16 -2.47
N TRP A 77 -20.69 2.52 -2.86
CA TRP A 77 -20.38 3.81 -3.46
C TRP A 77 -19.51 3.68 -4.71
N ASP A 78 -19.99 4.26 -5.82
CA ASP A 78 -19.32 4.20 -7.14
C ASP A 78 -17.90 4.80 -7.14
N LYS A 79 -17.66 5.78 -6.26
CA LYS A 79 -16.38 6.47 -6.12
C LYS A 79 -15.47 5.86 -5.05
N ALA A 80 -15.88 4.80 -4.35
CA ALA A 80 -15.10 4.25 -3.24
C ALA A 80 -13.69 3.83 -3.68
N THR A 81 -13.55 3.13 -4.81
CA THR A 81 -12.25 2.63 -5.26
C THR A 81 -11.23 3.75 -5.50
N ILE A 82 -11.65 4.86 -6.14
CA ILE A 82 -10.75 6.00 -6.39
C ILE A 82 -10.44 6.75 -5.08
N THR A 83 -11.43 6.94 -4.21
CA THR A 83 -11.21 7.56 -2.89
C THR A 83 -10.24 6.72 -2.07
N MET A 84 -10.42 5.40 -2.03
CA MET A 84 -9.57 4.49 -1.27
C MET A 84 -8.14 4.41 -1.81
N ALA A 85 -7.94 4.56 -3.12
CA ALA A 85 -6.59 4.68 -3.68
C ALA A 85 -5.84 5.87 -3.04
N TRP A 86 -6.47 7.05 -2.99
CA TRP A 86 -5.90 8.24 -2.36
C TRP A 86 -5.75 8.12 -0.84
N VAL A 87 -6.73 7.52 -0.17
CA VAL A 87 -6.66 7.25 1.28
C VAL A 87 -5.41 6.45 1.61
N GLY A 88 -5.02 5.47 0.78
CA GLY A 88 -3.79 4.72 1.01
C GLY A 88 -2.51 5.55 0.91
N ILE A 89 -2.45 6.55 0.02
CA ILE A 89 -1.32 7.51 -0.02
C ILE A 89 -1.29 8.35 1.25
N VAL A 90 -2.43 8.90 1.66
CA VAL A 90 -2.52 9.71 2.87
C VAL A 90 -2.13 8.89 4.10
N PHE A 91 -2.62 7.66 4.20
CA PHE A 91 -2.26 6.73 5.27
C PHE A 91 -0.76 6.40 5.30
N ALA A 92 -0.15 6.17 4.13
CA ALA A 92 1.28 5.95 4.03
C ALA A 92 2.08 7.17 4.53
N VAL A 93 1.70 8.39 4.15
CA VAL A 93 2.37 9.62 4.61
C VAL A 93 2.19 9.83 6.12
N ILE A 94 0.97 9.66 6.64
CA ILE A 94 0.66 9.86 8.06
C ILE A 94 1.33 8.79 8.94
N SER A 95 1.63 7.61 8.40
CA SER A 95 2.31 6.55 9.15
C SER A 95 3.81 6.74 9.26
N VAL A 96 4.47 7.53 8.38
CA VAL A 96 5.93 7.78 8.37
C VAL A 96 6.53 8.27 9.70
N PRO A 97 5.88 9.15 10.48
CA PRO A 97 6.41 9.58 11.78
C PRO A 97 6.70 8.41 12.74
N GLY A 98 5.90 7.33 12.71
CA GLY A 98 6.12 6.16 13.56
C GLY A 98 7.51 5.52 13.34
N PRO A 99 7.84 5.09 12.11
CA PRO A 99 9.17 4.67 11.70
C PRO A 99 10.31 5.65 12.02
N LEU A 100 10.11 6.94 11.73
CA LEU A 100 11.16 7.94 11.90
C LEU A 100 11.49 8.20 13.37
N LEU A 101 10.50 8.12 14.25
CA LEU A 101 10.67 8.36 15.69
C LEU A 101 10.94 7.07 16.47
N GLY A 102 10.62 5.91 15.90
CA GLY A 102 10.68 4.63 16.59
C GLY A 102 12.07 4.01 16.72
N SER A 103 13.05 4.41 15.91
CA SER A 103 14.42 3.89 16.00
C SER A 103 15.39 4.99 16.43
N THR A 104 16.57 4.64 16.95
CA THR A 104 17.66 5.59 17.24
C THR A 104 18.68 5.69 16.10
N ASP A 105 18.78 4.68 15.23
CA ASP A 105 19.73 4.69 14.11
C ASP A 105 19.10 5.18 12.80
N THR A 106 19.85 6.03 12.10
CA THR A 106 19.41 6.67 10.85
C THR A 106 19.04 5.67 9.74
N PRO A 107 19.79 4.58 9.49
CA PRO A 107 19.44 3.62 8.44
C PRO A 107 18.08 2.94 8.68
N THR A 108 17.79 2.49 9.91
CA THR A 108 16.50 1.85 10.24
C THR A 108 15.33 2.83 10.05
N ARG A 109 15.46 4.08 10.53
CA ARG A 109 14.42 5.12 10.39
C ARG A 109 14.01 5.32 8.94
N TRP A 110 14.99 5.54 8.06
CA TRP A 110 14.73 5.82 6.66
C TRP A 110 14.27 4.59 5.90
N ALA A 111 14.82 3.42 6.19
CA ALA A 111 14.39 2.20 5.52
C ALA A 111 12.92 1.85 5.87
N LEU A 112 12.53 1.95 7.15
CA LEU A 112 11.15 1.73 7.56
C LEU A 112 10.20 2.79 6.98
N ALA A 113 10.58 4.07 6.98
CA ALA A 113 9.79 5.12 6.36
C ALA A 113 9.61 4.89 4.85
N ALA A 114 10.66 4.48 4.14
CA ALA A 114 10.61 4.15 2.73
C ALA A 114 9.63 3.01 2.45
N MET A 115 9.61 1.94 3.26
CA MET A 115 8.66 0.83 3.10
C MET A 115 7.20 1.30 3.20
N HIS A 116 6.87 2.25 4.08
CA HIS A 116 5.52 2.80 4.20
C HIS A 116 5.11 3.56 2.93
N ILE A 117 5.99 4.43 2.45
CA ILE A 117 5.78 5.20 1.22
C ILE A 117 5.66 4.28 0.00
N THR A 118 6.56 3.32 -0.16
CA THR A 118 6.52 2.32 -1.23
C THR A 118 5.21 1.56 -1.22
N THR A 119 4.76 1.09 -0.04
CA THR A 119 3.49 0.37 0.09
C THR A 119 2.31 1.25 -0.31
N GLY A 120 2.29 2.52 0.10
CA GLY A 120 1.26 3.49 -0.30
C GLY A 120 1.20 3.75 -1.81
N ILE A 121 2.37 3.92 -2.45
CA ILE A 121 2.46 4.13 -3.91
C ILE A 121 1.95 2.90 -4.66
N ILE A 122 2.37 1.70 -4.26
CA ILE A 122 1.97 0.45 -4.91
C ILE A 122 0.48 0.19 -4.70
N TRP A 123 -0.04 0.47 -3.49
CA TRP A 123 -1.47 0.46 -3.21
C TRP A 123 -2.23 1.36 -4.18
N PHE A 124 -1.80 2.62 -4.31
CA PHE A 124 -2.44 3.59 -5.18
C PHE A 124 -2.50 3.07 -6.62
N VAL A 125 -1.37 2.60 -7.16
CA VAL A 125 -1.32 2.06 -8.53
C VAL A 125 -2.23 0.83 -8.68
N ALA A 126 -2.20 -0.10 -7.73
CA ALA A 126 -2.98 -1.34 -7.78
C ALA A 126 -4.48 -1.09 -7.71
N VAL A 127 -4.91 -0.14 -6.89
CA VAL A 127 -6.33 0.14 -6.61
C VAL A 127 -6.91 1.20 -7.54
N LEU A 128 -6.11 2.15 -8.02
CA LEU A 128 -6.59 3.20 -8.92
C LEU A 128 -7.25 2.56 -10.17
N PRO A 129 -8.51 2.92 -10.49
CA PRO A 129 -9.20 2.35 -11.64
C PRO A 129 -8.44 2.62 -12.94
N SER A 130 -8.01 1.56 -13.63
CA SER A 130 -7.42 1.72 -14.97
C SER A 130 -8.50 2.14 -15.97
N ARG A 131 -8.20 3.17 -16.78
CA ARG A 131 -8.99 3.47 -17.99
C ARG A 131 -8.63 2.42 -19.03
N SER A 132 -9.58 1.55 -19.37
CA SER A 132 -9.39 0.65 -20.51
C SER A 132 -9.80 1.44 -21.75
N SER A 133 -8.85 1.85 -22.58
CA SER A 133 -9.16 2.20 -23.96
C SER A 133 -9.60 0.92 -24.66
N LYS A 134 -10.83 0.88 -25.16
CA LYS A 134 -11.15 -0.07 -26.22
C LYS A 134 -10.33 0.39 -27.42
N VAL A 135 -9.30 -0.36 -27.78
CA VAL A 135 -8.72 -0.27 -29.12
C VAL A 135 -9.78 -0.87 -30.05
N GLY A 136 -10.17 -0.08 -31.06
CA GLY A 136 -11.30 -0.33 -31.96
C GLY A 136 -11.14 -1.57 -32.83
#